data_AF-A0A0U1NUQ4-F1
#
_entry.id   AF-A0A0U1NUQ4-F1
#
_cell.length_a   1.000
_cell.length_b   1.000
_cell.length_c   1.000
_cell.angle_alpha   90.00
_cell.angle_beta   90.00
_cell.angle_gamma   90.00
#
_symmetry.space_group_name_H-M   'P 1'
#
loop_
_entity.id
_entity.type
_entity.pdbx_description
1 polymer ?
#
loop_
_entity_poly.entity_id
_entity_poly.type
_entity_poly.pdbx_seq_one_letter_code
_entity_poly.pdbx_strand_id
1 'polypeptide(L)' 'MYSGRDMTELSMMAKADWDNNELSFFHQSLQQIAPYLNSEGQTIHREIIEEIENRGGVKSMNKNERLF' A
#
# COMPACT_ATOMS: atom_id res chain seq x y z
N MET A 1 2.94 -14.89 6.99
CA MET A 1 3.99 -13.92 7.35
C MET A 1 4.28 -13.13 6.10
N TYR A 2 4.14 -11.80 6.12
CA TYR A 2 4.41 -10.97 4.95
C TYR A 2 5.90 -11.08 4.59
N SER A 3 6.19 -11.39 3.33
CA SER A 3 7.56 -11.62 2.81
C SER A 3 8.07 -10.48 1.93
N GLY A 4 7.36 -9.35 1.89
CA GLY A 4 7.78 -8.16 1.15
C GLY A 4 8.72 -7.26 1.95
N ARG A 5 9.14 -6.14 1.33
CA ARG A 5 9.99 -5.13 1.97
C ARG A 5 9.25 -4.47 3.14
N ASP A 6 9.99 -4.10 4.18
CA ASP A 6 9.40 -3.43 5.33
C ASP A 6 9.11 -1.95 5.06
N MET A 7 8.38 -1.32 5.98
CA MET A 7 7.97 0.07 5.83
C MET A 7 9.15 1.05 5.82
N THR A 8 10.25 0.72 6.51
CA THR A 8 11.45 1.55 6.56
C THR A 8 12.14 1.57 5.21
N GLU A 9 12.32 0.39 4.61
CA GLU A 9 12.88 0.25 3.27
C GLU A 9 12.01 0.98 2.23
N LEU A 10 10.70 0.74 2.30
CA LEU A 10 9.75 1.31 1.36
C LEU A 10 9.57 2.83 1.50
N SER A 11 9.74 3.38 2.71
CA SER A 11 9.66 4.83 2.95
C SER A 11 10.72 5.63 2.21
N MET A 12 11.85 5.01 1.87
CA MET A 12 12.94 5.64 1.11
C MET A 12 12.75 5.54 -0.41
N MET A 13 11.65 4.93 -0.87
CA MET A 13 11.36 4.67 -2.27
C MET A 13 10.09 5.38 -2.72
N ALA A 14 9.99 5.67 -4.02
CA ALA A 14 8.76 6.19 -4.60
C ALA A 14 7.65 5.12 -4.54
N LYS A 15 6.40 5.52 -4.30
CA LYS A 15 5.24 4.60 -4.28
C LYS A 15 5.06 3.85 -5.61
N ALA A 16 5.48 4.46 -6.72
CA ALA A 16 5.51 3.83 -8.03
C ALA A 16 6.38 2.56 -8.08
N ASP A 17 7.41 2.45 -7.24
CA ASP A 17 8.32 1.29 -7.17
C ASP A 17 7.85 0.20 -6.19
N TRP A 18 6.71 0.42 -5.53
CA TRP A 18 6.12 -0.55 -4.63
C TRP A 18 5.36 -1.61 -5.43
N ASP A 19 5.45 -2.86 -5.02
CA ASP A 19 4.66 -3.94 -5.62
C ASP A 19 3.20 -3.85 -5.16
N ASN A 20 2.28 -4.41 -5.95
CA ASN A 20 0.86 -4.42 -5.63
C ASN A 20 0.54 -5.11 -4.30
N ASN A 21 1.31 -6.15 -3.93
CA ASN A 21 1.13 -6.83 -2.65
C ASN A 21 1.50 -5.93 -1.46
N GLU A 22 2.55 -5.12 -1.62
CA GLU A 22 3.02 -4.20 -0.59
C GLU A 22 2.02 -3.04 -0.41
N LEU A 23 1.55 -2.46 -1.52
CA LEU A 23 0.50 -1.44 -1.51
C LEU A 23 -0.78 -1.96 -0.83
N SER A 24 -1.24 -3.16 -1.18
CA SER A 24 -2.43 -3.77 -0.59
C SER A 24 -2.25 -4.04 0.91
N PHE A 25 -1.10 -4.60 1.29
CA PHE A 25 -0.78 -4.93 2.68
C PHE A 25 -0.72 -3.69 3.58
N PHE A 26 0.00 -2.64 3.16
CA PHE A 26 0.12 -1.41 3.95
C PHE A 26 -1.15 -0.57 3.92
N HIS A 27 -1.90 -0.57 2.81
CA HIS A 27 -3.22 0.04 2.77
C HIS A 27 -4.17 -0.57 3.81
N GLN A 28 -4.26 -1.91 3.86
CA GLN A 28 -5.11 -2.60 4.83
C GLN A 28 -4.64 -2.35 6.26
N SER A 29 -3.33 -2.42 6.50
CA SER A 29 -2.74 -2.21 7.83
C SER A 29 -3.01 -0.79 8.34
N LEU A 30 -2.76 0.23 7.52
CA LEU A 30 -2.98 1.64 7.87
C LEU A 30 -4.48 1.96 8.00
N GLN A 31 -5.34 1.34 7.19
CA GLN A 31 -6.79 1.50 7.32
C GLN A 31 -7.31 1.01 8.68
N GLN A 32 -6.77 -0.08 9.22
CA GLN A 32 -7.18 -0.61 10.53
C GLN A 32 -6.79 0.29 11.70
N ILE A 33 -5.67 1.00 11.58
CA ILE A 33 -5.15 1.89 12.63
C ILE A 33 -5.34 3.38 12.33
N ALA A 34 -6.11 3.72 11.28
CA ALA A 34 -6.28 5.08 10.79
C ALA A 34 -6.62 6.11 11.89
N PRO A 35 -7.50 5.83 12.89
CA PRO A 35 -7.80 6.78 13.96
C PRO A 35 -6.59 7.14 14.84
N TYR A 36 -5.56 6.31 14.84
CA TYR A 36 -4.37 6.42 15.68
C TYR A 36 -3.13 6.91 14.92
N LEU A 37 -3.24 7.14 13.61
CA LEU A 37 -2.15 7.65 12.80
C LEU A 37 -1.92 9.14 13.10
N ASN A 38 -0.65 9.52 13.23
CA ASN A 38 -0.23 10.92 13.24
C ASN A 38 -0.29 11.51 11.80
N SER A 39 0.07 12.79 11.66
CA SER A 39 0.04 13.49 10.36
C SER A 39 0.92 12.84 9.29
N GLU A 40 2.05 12.25 9.69
CA GLU A 40 2.96 11.55 8.78
C GLU A 40 2.35 10.23 8.29
N GLY A 41 1.81 9.41 9.21
CA GLY A 41 1.12 8.17 8.88
C GLY A 41 -0.10 8.39 7.98
N GLN A 42 -0.86 9.47 8.22
CA GLN A 42 -1.97 9.88 7.36
C GLN A 42 -1.50 10.28 5.96
N THR A 43 -0.36 10.98 5.85
CA THR A 43 0.22 11.38 4.57
C THR A 43 0.65 10.15 3.77
N ILE A 44 1.36 9.22 4.41
CA ILE A 44 1.77 7.94 3.82
C ILE A 44 0.55 7.14 3.34
N HIS A 45 -0.50 7.06 4.16
CA HIS A 45 -1.71 6.32 3.80
C HIS A 45 -2.38 6.92 2.57
N ARG A 46 -2.46 8.25 2.48
CA ARG A 46 -2.99 8.95 1.30
C ARG A 46 -2.18 8.67 0.05
N GLU A 47 -0.85 8.75 0.11
CA GLU A 47 0.02 8.46 -1.05
C GLU A 47 -0.15 7.02 -1.55
N ILE A 48 -0.33 6.07 -0.64
CA ILE A 48 -0.61 4.67 -1.00
C ILE A 48 -1.97 4.56 -1.71
N ILE A 49 -2.99 5.27 -1.24
CA ILE A 49 -4.32 5.30 -1.88
C ILE A 49 -4.22 5.91 -3.29
N GLU A 50 -3.55 7.05 -3.44
CA GLU A 50 -3.34 7.71 -4.72
C GLU A 50 -2.62 6.80 -5.72
N GLU A 51 -1.58 6.09 -5.28
CA GLU A 51 -0.87 5.13 -6.12
C GLU A 51 -1.76 3.94 -6.52
N ILE A 52 -2.57 3.43 -5.59
CA ILE A 52 -3.55 2.37 -5.88
C ILE A 52 -4.56 2.85 -6.92
N GLU A 53 -5.07 4.07 -6.79
CA GLU A 53 -6.01 4.68 -7.74
C GLU A 53 -5.36 4.87 -9.12
N ASN A 54 -4.12 5.35 -9.17
CA ASN A 54 -3.34 5.49 -10.41
C ASN A 54 -3.18 4.16 -11.15
N ARG A 55 -3.11 3.03 -10.43
CA ARG A 55 -3.03 1.67 -11.00
C ARG A 55 -4.39 1.04 -11.37
N GLY A 56 -5.47 1.82 -11.31
CA GLY A 56 -6.82 1.36 -11.62
C GLY A 56 -7.58 0.76 -10.43
N GLY A 57 -7.13 1.06 -9.21
CA GLY A 57 -7.79 0.70 -7.95
C GLY A 57 -7.53 -0.72 -7.45
N VAL A 58 -7.92 -0.98 -6.19
CA VAL A 58 -7.73 -2.27 -5.50
C VAL A 58 -8.28 -3.47 -6.29
N LYS A 59 -9.40 -3.27 -7.03
CA LYS A 59 -9.99 -4.33 -7.86
C LYS A 59 -9.14 -4.71 -9.08
N SER A 60 -8.35 -3.78 -9.60
CA SER A 60 -7.41 -4.04 -10.71
C SER A 60 -6.21 -4.85 -10.21
N MET A 61 -5.70 -4.52 -9.02
CA MET A 61 -4.59 -5.23 -8.38
C MET A 61 -4.90 -6.70 -8.07
N ASN A 62 -6.10 -7.00 -7.55
CA ASN A 62 -6.54 -8.35 -7.19
C ASN A 62 -6.87 -9.26 -8.39
N LYS A 63 -6.88 -8.76 -9.64
CA LYS A 63 -7.14 -9.61 -10.82
C LYS A 63 -5.98 -10.54 -11.17
N ASN A 64 -4.76 -10.24 -10.70
CA ASN A 64 -3.57 -11.04 -10.98
C ASN A 64 -3.42 -12.30 -10.11
N GLU A 65 -4.28 -12.49 -9.10
CA GLU A 65 -4.24 -13.67 -8.21
C GLU A 65 -5.24 -14.78 -8.59
N ARG A 66 -6.00 -14.61 -9.69
CA ARG A 66 -6.99 -15.62 -10.15
C ARG A 66 -6.55 -16.44 -11.37
N LEU A 67 -5.27 -16.42 -11.72
CA LEU A 67 -4.73 -17.16 -12.87
C LEU A 67 -3.74 -18.28 -12.50
N PHE A 68 -3.71 -18.71 -11.24
CA PHE A 68 -2.99 -19.92 -10.80
C PHE A 68 -3.85 -20.75 -9.86
#